data_AF-A0A382FMA8-F1
#
_entry.id   AF-A0A382FMA8-F1
#
_cell.length_a   1.000
_cell.length_b   1.000
_cell.length_c   1.000
_cell.angle_alpha   90.00
_cell.angle_beta   90.00
_cell.angle_gamma   90.00
#
_symmetry.space_group_name_H-M   'P 1'
#
loop_
_entity.id
_entity.type
_entity.pdbx_description
1 polymer ?
#
loop_
_entity_poly.entity_id
_entity_poly.type
_entity_poly.pdbx_seq_one_letter_code
_entity_poly.pdbx_strand_id
1 'polypeptide(L)'
;MLTIFKKNYQFTIFLIFYIFIGTYLSISNGITSDEHHEHLNWEVNFSAIISFLKNGSFIVSPMKIGQNREKELNQHLMLFFTGVARTAEEVANSYVGDIDENGKQLRSMQKMVGEAIAILTGGGSLEDFGELLHKAWLHKRSLSKLVSNQYLDELYSVARKAGAIGGKLCGAGGGGFMLLLVPPEKQSDVKKKFEKLIHVPLNFENDGSRIIFMDQQQRYFEEEKSREQNQKSPFIELNNL
;
A
#
# COMPACT_ATOMS: atom_id res chain seq x y z
N MET A 1 -8.02 5.97 -8.81
CA MET A 1 -7.04 4.87 -8.96
C MET A 1 -7.68 3.48 -9.06
N LEU A 2 -8.93 3.26 -8.61
CA LEU A 2 -9.71 2.04 -8.90
C LEU A 2 -10.39 2.02 -10.29
N THR A 3 -10.52 3.16 -10.96
CA THR A 3 -11.31 3.28 -12.20
C THR A 3 -10.57 2.86 -13.48
N ILE A 4 -9.25 2.62 -13.41
CA ILE A 4 -8.42 2.40 -14.61
C ILE A 4 -8.38 0.91 -15.07
N PHE A 5 -8.85 -0.03 -14.25
CA PHE A 5 -8.65 -1.47 -14.50
C PHE A 5 -9.88 -2.18 -15.10
N LYS A 6 -10.58 -1.52 -16.03
CA LYS A 6 -11.79 -2.03 -16.69
C LYS A 6 -11.50 -2.50 -18.12
N LYS A 7 -10.62 -3.49 -18.32
CA LYS A 7 -10.61 -4.28 -19.56
C LYS A 7 -9.84 -5.60 -19.38
N ASN A 8 -10.55 -6.67 -19.72
CA ASN A 8 -10.09 -8.04 -19.96
C ASN A 8 -9.93 -8.98 -18.75
N TYR A 9 -10.65 -10.08 -18.86
CA TYR A 9 -10.75 -11.23 -17.99
C TYR A 9 -9.39 -11.91 -17.81
N GLN A 10 -8.67 -11.59 -16.72
CA GLN A 10 -7.56 -12.39 -16.12
C GLN A 10 -7.26 -11.90 -14.67
N PHE A 11 -8.30 -11.58 -13.89
CA PHE A 11 -8.18 -10.73 -12.70
C PHE A 11 -8.09 -11.43 -11.34
N THR A 12 -7.79 -12.73 -11.28
CA THR A 12 -7.87 -13.45 -9.98
C THR A 12 -6.58 -13.45 -9.15
N ILE A 13 -5.44 -12.96 -9.66
CA ILE A 13 -4.14 -13.13 -8.95
C ILE A 13 -3.40 -11.80 -8.68
N PHE A 14 -4.00 -10.68 -9.07
CA PHE A 14 -3.30 -9.39 -9.09
C PHE A 14 -3.22 -8.60 -7.78
N LEU A 15 -3.95 -8.99 -6.73
CA LEU A 15 -3.90 -8.30 -5.44
C LEU A 15 -3.38 -9.16 -4.28
N ILE A 16 -2.61 -10.21 -4.56
CA ILE A 16 -1.73 -10.80 -3.52
C ILE A 16 -0.65 -9.79 -3.08
N PHE A 17 -0.43 -8.71 -3.84
CA PHE A 17 0.47 -7.61 -3.49
C PHE A 17 0.00 -6.72 -2.33
N TYR A 18 -1.30 -6.71 -2.04
CA TYR A 18 -1.94 -5.87 -1.02
C TYR A 18 -2.01 -6.50 0.38
N ILE A 19 -1.48 -7.72 0.55
CA ILE A 19 -1.70 -8.50 1.79
C ILE A 19 -0.60 -8.28 2.87
N PHE A 20 0.25 -7.27 2.72
CA PHE A 20 1.15 -6.84 3.80
C PHE A 20 1.14 -5.32 3.87
N ILE A 21 0.14 -4.75 4.52
CA ILE A 21 -0.18 -3.32 4.62
C ILE A 21 -0.97 -2.80 3.41
N GLY A 22 -2.26 -3.10 3.43
CA GLY A 22 -3.28 -2.20 2.89
C GLY A 22 -3.80 -1.31 4.01
N THR A 23 -2.92 -0.53 4.64
CA THR A 23 -3.35 0.60 5.47
C THR A 23 -3.22 1.85 4.61
N TYR A 24 -4.27 2.66 4.61
CA TYR A 24 -4.25 3.97 3.98
C TYR A 24 -3.16 4.79 4.68
N LEU A 25 -2.06 5.09 3.99
CA LEU A 25 -1.08 6.04 4.49
C LEU A 25 -1.67 7.44 4.35
N SER A 26 -2.04 8.07 5.46
CA SER A 26 -2.30 9.50 5.51
C SER A 26 -1.07 10.22 6.07
N ILE A 27 -0.64 11.31 5.42
CA ILE A 27 0.38 12.21 5.95
C ILE A 27 -0.35 13.19 6.85
N SER A 28 -0.24 13.03 8.18
CA SER A 28 -0.94 13.89 9.14
C SER A 28 -0.31 15.28 9.22
N ASN A 29 -1.08 16.34 8.95
CA ASN A 29 -0.82 17.69 9.42
C ASN A 29 -1.77 17.97 10.59
N GLY A 30 -1.21 18.27 11.77
CA GLY A 30 -1.97 18.40 13.02
C GLY A 30 -2.76 19.70 13.11
N ILE A 31 -4.03 19.60 13.50
CA ILE A 31 -4.80 20.65 14.17
C ILE A 31 -5.69 19.96 15.21
N THR A 32 -5.53 20.36 16.47
CA THR A 32 -6.31 19.91 17.64
C THR A 32 -7.53 20.80 17.84
N SER A 33 -8.68 20.20 18.15
CA SER A 33 -9.73 20.84 18.95
C SER A 33 -10.55 19.78 19.66
N ASP A 34 -10.59 19.90 21.00
CA ASP A 34 -11.40 19.12 21.92
C ASP A 34 -12.90 19.25 21.62
N GLU A 35 -13.67 18.18 21.89
CA GLU A 35 -14.97 18.28 22.55
C GLU A 35 -15.43 16.91 23.08
N HIS A 36 -15.95 16.93 24.32
CA HIS A 36 -16.35 15.77 25.11
C HIS A 36 -17.68 15.18 24.62
N HIS A 37 -17.65 13.93 24.14
CA HIS A 37 -18.83 13.06 24.10
C HIS A 37 -18.45 11.64 24.52
N GLU A 38 -19.15 11.11 25.53
CA GLU A 38 -19.10 9.71 25.93
C GLU A 38 -19.58 8.83 24.78
N HIS A 39 -18.64 8.40 23.93
CA HIS A 39 -18.88 7.40 22.90
C HIS A 39 -18.55 6.03 23.47
N LEU A 40 -19.52 5.11 23.41
CA LEU A 40 -19.26 3.68 23.43
C LEU A 40 -18.27 3.38 22.29
N ASN A 41 -16.99 3.27 22.63
CA ASN A 41 -15.89 3.04 21.70
C ASN A 41 -16.02 1.64 21.06
N TRP A 42 -16.80 1.54 19.99
CA TRP A 42 -16.62 0.47 19.01
C TRP A 42 -15.38 0.84 18.19
N GLU A 43 -14.19 0.65 18.75
CA GLU A 43 -12.97 0.81 17.98
C GLU A 43 -12.94 -0.23 16.85
N VAL A 44 -13.27 0.21 15.63
CA VAL A 44 -13.07 -0.61 14.42
C VAL A 44 -11.61 -0.48 14.06
N ASN A 45 -10.81 -1.39 14.57
CA ASN A 45 -9.45 -1.58 14.08
C ASN A 45 -9.56 -2.08 12.64
N PHE A 46 -9.24 -1.23 11.66
CA PHE A 46 -9.40 -1.49 10.24
C PHE A 46 -8.19 -2.25 9.68
N SER A 47 -7.80 -3.32 10.37
CA SER A 47 -7.00 -4.38 9.76
C SER A 47 -7.95 -5.29 8.99
N ALA A 48 -7.76 -5.50 7.70
CA ALA A 48 -8.67 -6.31 6.88
C ALA A 48 -7.93 -7.30 5.99
N ILE A 49 -8.55 -8.46 5.78
CA ILE A 49 -8.14 -9.46 4.81
C ILE A 49 -9.01 -9.28 3.57
N ILE A 50 -8.37 -9.11 2.40
CA ILE A 50 -9.08 -9.01 1.14
C ILE A 50 -8.91 -10.32 0.37
N SER A 51 -10.01 -11.02 0.14
CA SER A 51 -10.06 -12.27 -0.64
C SER A 51 -10.59 -11.99 -2.04
N PHE A 52 -9.79 -12.31 -3.06
CA PHE A 52 -10.17 -12.16 -4.47
C PHE A 52 -10.77 -13.46 -4.99
N LEU A 53 -11.96 -13.37 -5.59
CA LEU A 53 -12.70 -14.52 -6.10
C LEU A 53 -12.48 -14.68 -7.62
N LYS A 54 -12.66 -15.90 -8.12
CA LYS A 54 -12.48 -16.24 -9.54
C LYS A 54 -13.41 -15.48 -10.48
N ASN A 55 -14.58 -15.06 -9.99
CA ASN A 55 -15.56 -14.27 -10.74
C ASN A 55 -15.22 -12.77 -10.79
N GLY A 56 -14.07 -12.35 -10.25
CA GLY A 56 -13.62 -10.96 -10.24
C GLY A 56 -14.21 -10.11 -9.11
N SER A 57 -15.08 -10.66 -8.25
CA SER A 57 -15.47 -9.98 -7.01
C SER A 57 -14.45 -10.19 -5.90
N PHE A 58 -14.58 -9.43 -4.83
CA PHE A 58 -13.72 -9.54 -3.65
C PHE A 58 -14.55 -9.47 -2.37
N ILE A 59 -14.01 -10.07 -1.31
CA ILE A 59 -14.56 -10.04 0.05
C ILE A 59 -13.56 -9.32 0.94
N VAL A 60 -14.04 -8.36 1.73
CA VAL A 60 -13.24 -7.70 2.76
C VAL A 60 -13.70 -8.23 4.11
N SER A 61 -12.80 -8.91 4.81
CA SER A 61 -13.06 -9.49 6.13
C SER A 61 -12.27 -8.73 7.18
N PRO A 62 -12.91 -8.14 8.21
CA PRO A 62 -12.19 -7.48 9.28
C PRO A 62 -11.34 -8.50 10.04
N MET A 63 -10.13 -8.09 10.41
CA MET A 63 -9.18 -8.84 11.20
C MET A 63 -9.05 -8.19 12.57
N LYS A 64 -9.32 -8.95 13.62
CA LYS A 64 -9.24 -8.46 15.00
C LYS A 64 -7.80 -8.56 15.48
N ILE A 65 -7.03 -7.49 15.27
CA ILE A 65 -5.74 -7.28 15.96
C ILE A 65 -6.02 -6.51 17.25
N GLY A 66 -5.40 -6.95 18.36
CA GLY A 66 -5.48 -6.22 19.62
C GLY A 66 -4.70 -4.90 19.54
N GLN A 67 -5.24 -3.81 20.10
CA GLN A 67 -4.63 -2.48 20.03
C GLN A 67 -3.15 -2.45 20.43
N ASN A 68 -2.77 -3.19 21.49
CA ASN A 68 -1.38 -3.24 21.94
C ASN A 68 -0.46 -3.85 20.86
N ARG A 69 -0.91 -4.93 20.21
CA ARG A 69 -0.17 -5.57 19.12
C ARG A 69 -0.11 -4.68 17.89
N GLU A 70 -1.17 -3.94 17.59
CA GLU A 70 -1.16 -2.97 16.49
C GLU A 70 -0.17 -1.83 16.75
N LYS A 71 -0.16 -1.27 17.96
CA LYS A 71 0.82 -0.25 18.38
C LYS A 71 2.25 -0.80 18.33
N GLU A 72 2.45 -2.01 18.83
CA GLU A 72 3.73 -2.72 18.79
C GLU A 72 4.21 -2.87 17.35
N LEU A 73 3.37 -3.38 16.45
CA LEU A 73 3.70 -3.51 15.03
C LEU A 73 4.05 -2.16 14.41
N ASN A 74 3.24 -1.12 14.66
CA ASN A 74 3.47 0.22 14.14
C ASN A 74 4.83 0.78 14.61
N GLN A 75 5.16 0.61 15.89
CA GLN A 75 6.47 1.00 16.44
C GLN A 75 7.66 0.28 15.80
N HIS A 76 7.46 -0.90 15.21
CA HIS A 76 8.52 -1.65 14.52
C HIS A 76 8.60 -1.32 13.03
N LEU A 77 7.64 -0.62 12.45
CA LEU A 77 7.62 -0.35 11.02
C LEU A 77 8.31 0.98 10.69
N MET A 78 9.15 0.95 9.66
CA MET A 78 9.79 2.12 9.11
C MET A 78 9.53 2.20 7.61
N LEU A 79 9.17 3.39 7.12
CA LEU A 79 8.90 3.62 5.71
C LEU A 79 9.89 4.63 5.11
N PHE A 80 10.49 4.26 3.98
CA PHE A 80 11.43 5.11 3.27
C PHE A 80 11.07 5.25 1.80
N PHE A 81 11.12 6.46 1.27
CA PHE A 81 11.14 6.66 -0.17
C PHE A 81 12.56 6.42 -0.71
N THR A 82 12.67 5.50 -1.66
CA THR A 82 13.97 5.02 -2.18
C THR A 82 14.64 6.01 -3.15
N GLY A 83 13.93 7.05 -3.60
CA GLY A 83 14.38 7.95 -4.65
C GLY A 83 14.18 7.43 -6.08
N VAL A 84 13.77 6.17 -6.23
CA VAL A 84 13.58 5.53 -7.55
C VAL A 84 12.15 5.72 -8.03
N ALA A 85 11.97 6.50 -9.10
CA ALA A 85 10.71 6.61 -9.82
C ALA A 85 10.54 5.45 -10.82
N ARG A 86 9.29 5.09 -11.11
CA ARG A 86 8.94 4.02 -12.06
C ARG A 86 7.51 4.14 -12.56
N THR A 87 7.24 3.54 -13.72
CA THR A 87 5.87 3.22 -14.15
C THR A 87 5.45 1.91 -13.47
N ALA A 88 4.50 1.97 -12.53
CA ALA A 88 4.12 0.79 -11.77
C ALA A 88 3.47 -0.30 -12.63
N GLU A 89 2.79 0.10 -13.70
CA GLU A 89 2.14 -0.77 -14.68
C GLU A 89 3.14 -1.62 -15.47
N GLU A 90 4.24 -1.03 -15.95
CA GLU A 90 5.29 -1.76 -16.68
C GLU A 90 5.88 -2.88 -15.82
N VAL A 91 6.19 -2.57 -14.56
CA VAL A 91 6.73 -3.57 -13.63
C VAL A 91 5.69 -4.66 -13.36
N ALA A 92 4.42 -4.29 -13.18
CA ALA A 92 3.36 -5.25 -12.94
C ALA A 92 3.18 -6.21 -14.13
N ASN A 93 3.09 -5.66 -15.35
CA ASN A 93 2.90 -6.44 -16.57
C ASN A 93 4.02 -7.46 -16.80
N SER A 94 5.23 -7.20 -16.28
CA SER A 94 6.40 -8.08 -16.44
C SER A 94 6.34 -9.43 -15.72
N TYR A 95 5.42 -9.63 -14.77
CA TYR A 95 5.24 -10.91 -14.07
C TYR A 95 3.81 -11.44 -14.15
N VAL A 96 2.97 -10.74 -14.90
CA VAL A 96 1.54 -11.04 -15.02
C VAL A 96 1.27 -11.95 -16.20
N GLY A 97 1.96 -11.75 -17.32
CA GLY A 97 1.90 -12.68 -18.44
C GLY A 97 2.33 -14.09 -18.05
N ASP A 98 3.22 -14.19 -17.06
CA ASP A 98 3.88 -15.43 -16.64
C ASP A 98 3.27 -16.01 -15.35
N ILE A 99 1.99 -15.75 -15.08
CA ILE A 99 1.31 -16.22 -13.86
C ILE A 99 1.37 -17.75 -13.72
N ASP A 100 1.28 -18.49 -14.82
CA ASP A 100 1.35 -19.96 -14.81
C ASP A 100 2.74 -20.43 -14.39
N GLU A 101 3.80 -19.81 -14.91
CA GLU A 101 5.19 -20.10 -14.54
C GLU A 101 5.51 -19.68 -13.09
N ASN A 102 4.93 -18.56 -12.65
CA ASN A 102 5.06 -18.03 -11.30
C ASN A 102 4.10 -18.65 -10.27
N GLY A 103 3.26 -19.61 -10.68
CA GLY A 103 2.17 -20.14 -9.87
C GLY A 103 2.63 -20.71 -8.53
N LYS A 104 3.84 -21.30 -8.47
CA LYS A 104 4.41 -21.83 -7.22
C LYS A 104 4.72 -20.73 -6.21
N GLN A 105 5.34 -19.65 -6.67
CA GLN A 105 5.73 -18.47 -5.88
C GLN A 105 4.47 -17.77 -5.37
N LEU A 106 3.48 -17.59 -6.25
CA LEU A 106 2.20 -16.95 -5.94
C LEU A 106 1.41 -17.75 -4.89
N ARG A 107 1.33 -19.08 -5.03
CA ARG A 107 0.72 -19.96 -4.00
C ARG A 107 1.48 -19.92 -2.68
N SER A 108 2.81 -19.82 -2.72
CA SER A 108 3.62 -19.74 -1.50
C SER A 108 3.36 -18.43 -0.74
N MET A 109 3.35 -17.29 -1.45
CA MET A 109 2.99 -16.00 -0.85
C MET A 109 1.55 -15.99 -0.32
N GLN A 110 0.61 -16.64 -1.01
CA GLN A 110 -0.76 -16.79 -0.52
C GLN A 110 -0.82 -17.54 0.82
N LYS A 111 -0.05 -18.62 1.00
CA LYS A 111 0.01 -19.36 2.27
C LYS A 111 0.57 -18.52 3.41
N MET A 112 1.62 -17.72 3.12
CA MET A 112 2.23 -16.82 4.10
C MET A 112 1.24 -15.78 4.66
N VAL A 113 0.16 -15.46 3.95
CA VAL A 113 -0.91 -14.62 4.49
C VAL A 113 -1.53 -15.24 5.74
N GLY A 114 -1.86 -16.54 5.69
CA GLY A 114 -2.44 -17.25 6.82
C GLY A 114 -1.49 -17.30 8.02
N GLU A 115 -0.21 -17.55 7.75
CA GLU A 115 0.86 -17.53 8.76
C GLU A 115 0.99 -16.14 9.40
N ALA A 116 0.97 -15.08 8.60
CA ALA A 116 1.04 -13.70 9.07
C ALA A 116 -0.14 -13.34 9.98
N ILE A 117 -1.36 -13.72 9.57
CA ILE A 117 -2.57 -13.53 10.39
C ILE A 117 -2.41 -14.28 11.71
N ALA A 118 -1.97 -15.54 11.69
CA ALA A 118 -1.79 -16.33 12.89
C ALA A 118 -0.75 -15.71 13.85
N ILE A 119 0.36 -15.18 13.34
CA ILE A 119 1.37 -14.48 14.15
C ILE A 119 0.77 -13.21 14.78
N LEU A 120 0.11 -12.38 13.98
CA LEU A 120 -0.44 -11.09 14.43
C LEU A 120 -1.61 -11.23 15.41
N THR A 121 -2.42 -12.29 15.27
CA THR A 121 -3.63 -12.49 16.10
C THR A 121 -3.45 -13.50 17.23
N GLY A 122 -2.51 -14.43 17.09
CA GLY A 122 -2.29 -15.55 18.00
C GLY A 122 -1.17 -15.35 19.03
N GLY A 123 -0.60 -14.14 19.13
CA GLY A 123 0.46 -13.82 20.09
C GLY A 123 1.87 -14.25 19.67
N GLY A 124 2.08 -14.63 18.41
CA GLY A 124 3.43 -14.87 17.87
C GLY A 124 4.31 -13.61 17.91
N SER A 125 5.63 -13.77 17.83
CA SER A 125 6.56 -12.64 17.95
C SER A 125 6.62 -11.82 16.65
N LEU A 126 6.94 -10.52 16.77
CA LEU A 126 7.10 -9.66 15.59
C LEU A 126 8.37 -9.97 14.79
N GLU A 127 9.33 -10.63 15.41
CA GLU A 127 10.49 -11.21 14.72
C GLU A 127 10.05 -12.27 13.71
N ASP A 128 9.16 -13.19 14.10
CA ASP A 128 8.61 -14.20 13.19
C ASP A 128 7.85 -13.54 12.03
N PHE A 129 7.07 -12.49 12.33
CA PHE A 129 6.38 -11.70 11.30
C PHE A 129 7.36 -10.98 10.36
N GLY A 130 8.45 -10.44 10.90
CA GLY A 130 9.53 -9.83 10.13
C GLY A 130 10.22 -10.82 9.20
N GLU A 131 10.55 -12.02 9.68
CA GLU A 131 11.17 -13.06 8.85
C GLU A 131 10.20 -13.59 7.79
N LEU A 132 8.91 -13.68 8.11
CA LEU A 132 7.87 -13.99 7.13
C LEU A 132 7.76 -12.90 6.05
N LEU A 133 7.81 -11.62 6.45
CA LEU A 133 7.83 -10.49 5.53
C LEU A 133 9.07 -10.53 4.61
N HIS A 134 10.23 -10.90 5.15
CA HIS A 134 11.44 -11.12 4.36
C HIS A 134 11.26 -12.24 3.33
N LYS A 135 10.78 -13.41 3.74
CA LYS A 135 10.51 -14.54 2.83
C LYS A 135 9.52 -14.16 1.72
N ALA A 136 8.44 -13.46 2.08
CA ALA A 136 7.46 -12.96 1.13
C ALA A 136 8.09 -11.97 0.12
N TRP A 137 9.00 -11.10 0.58
CA TRP A 137 9.74 -10.21 -0.30
C TRP A 137 10.66 -10.94 -1.28
N LEU A 138 11.38 -11.97 -0.85
CA LEU A 138 12.21 -12.78 -1.73
C LEU A 138 11.38 -13.48 -2.81
N HIS A 139 10.21 -14.03 -2.45
CA HIS A 139 9.29 -14.59 -3.44
C HIS A 139 8.81 -13.55 -4.44
N LYS A 140 8.39 -12.37 -3.95
CA LYS A 140 7.99 -11.27 -4.82
C LYS A 140 9.13 -10.84 -5.76
N ARG A 141 10.34 -10.67 -5.24
CA ARG A 141 11.55 -10.35 -6.03
C ARG A 141 11.81 -11.36 -7.13
N SER A 142 11.53 -12.65 -6.88
CA SER A 142 11.75 -13.73 -7.85
C SER A 142 10.75 -13.76 -9.01
N LEU A 143 9.65 -13.00 -8.95
CA LEU A 143 8.63 -12.99 -10.00
C LEU A 143 9.11 -12.37 -11.31
N SER A 144 9.98 -11.36 -11.23
CA SER A 144 10.54 -10.69 -12.40
C SER A 144 11.77 -9.88 -12.02
N LYS A 145 12.69 -9.76 -12.98
CA LYS A 145 13.89 -8.92 -12.85
C LYS A 145 13.54 -7.44 -12.64
N LEU A 146 12.36 -6.98 -13.04
CA LEU A 146 11.92 -5.58 -12.88
C LEU A 146 11.36 -5.27 -11.48
N VAL A 147 11.11 -6.29 -10.64
CA VAL A 147 10.55 -6.08 -9.28
C VAL A 147 11.54 -5.39 -8.33
N SER A 148 12.83 -5.42 -8.63
CA SER A 148 13.88 -4.67 -7.94
C SER A 148 15.08 -4.55 -8.87
N ASN A 149 16.13 -3.87 -8.44
CA ASN A 149 17.37 -3.69 -9.18
C ASN A 149 18.55 -3.73 -8.21
N GLN A 150 19.78 -3.68 -8.73
CA GLN A 150 20.98 -3.77 -7.91
C GLN A 150 20.99 -2.71 -6.78
N TYR A 151 20.64 -1.46 -7.08
CA TYR A 151 20.58 -0.39 -6.08
C TYR A 151 19.57 -0.70 -4.96
N LEU A 152 18.37 -1.17 -5.30
CA LEU A 152 17.33 -1.50 -4.32
C LEU A 152 17.67 -2.77 -3.52
N ASP A 153 18.32 -3.74 -4.13
CA ASP A 153 18.78 -4.97 -3.49
C ASP A 153 19.93 -4.68 -2.50
N GLU A 154 20.86 -3.80 -2.89
CA GLU A 154 21.92 -3.28 -2.00
C GLU A 154 21.33 -2.50 -0.83
N LEU A 155 20.37 -1.60 -1.09
CA LEU A 155 19.68 -0.84 -0.07
C LEU A 155 18.99 -1.74 0.95
N TYR A 156 18.26 -2.76 0.47
CA TYR A 156 17.61 -3.75 1.34
C TYR A 156 18.63 -4.56 2.16
N SER A 157 19.76 -4.95 1.56
CA SER A 157 20.85 -5.63 2.28
C SER A 157 21.44 -4.75 3.39
N VAL A 158 21.64 -3.46 3.12
CA VAL A 158 22.11 -2.49 4.13
C VAL A 158 21.12 -2.37 5.28
N ALA A 159 19.81 -2.31 5.00
CA ALA A 159 18.78 -2.32 6.05
C ALA A 159 18.85 -3.57 6.93
N ARG A 160 18.91 -4.77 6.31
CA ARG A 160 19.03 -6.04 7.05
C ARG A 160 20.28 -6.06 7.93
N LYS A 161 21.43 -5.63 7.41
CA LYS A 161 22.70 -5.54 8.17
C LYS A 161 22.66 -4.53 9.31
N ALA A 162 21.84 -3.48 9.19
CA ALA A 162 21.65 -2.46 10.23
C ALA A 162 20.63 -2.86 11.29
N GLY A 163 19.95 -4.01 11.15
CA GLY A 163 19.03 -4.54 12.15
C GLY A 163 17.57 -4.69 11.70
N ALA A 164 17.25 -4.44 10.42
CA ALA A 164 15.94 -4.82 9.90
C ALA A 164 15.79 -6.34 9.91
N ILE A 165 14.68 -6.84 10.44
CA ILE A 165 14.31 -8.26 10.44
C ILE A 165 13.65 -8.64 9.12
N GLY A 166 13.00 -7.69 8.46
CA GLY A 166 12.39 -7.93 7.16
C GLY A 166 11.92 -6.64 6.54
N GLY A 167 11.27 -6.78 5.39
CA GLY A 167 10.77 -5.64 4.65
C GLY A 167 10.47 -6.00 3.21
N LYS A 168 9.88 -5.05 2.48
CA LYS A 168 9.49 -5.20 1.07
C LYS A 168 9.47 -3.84 0.37
N LEU A 169 9.57 -3.86 -0.94
CA LEU A 169 9.08 -2.73 -1.74
C LEU A 169 7.55 -2.76 -1.82
N CYS A 170 6.95 -1.59 -1.68
CA CYS A 170 5.52 -1.36 -1.81
C CYS A 170 5.07 -1.30 -3.28
N GLY A 171 3.79 -1.57 -3.54
CA GLY A 171 3.23 -1.63 -4.90
C GLY A 171 3.84 -2.74 -5.76
N ALA A 172 3.92 -2.57 -7.08
CA ALA A 172 4.52 -3.58 -7.98
C ALA A 172 6.05 -3.82 -7.86
N GLY A 173 6.83 -2.98 -7.15
CA GLY A 173 8.31 -3.12 -7.03
C GLY A 173 9.11 -2.34 -8.09
N GLY A 174 10.43 -2.32 -8.00
CA GLY A 174 11.31 -1.58 -8.93
C GLY A 174 11.56 -0.12 -8.54
N GLY A 175 10.98 0.34 -7.42
CA GLY A 175 11.17 1.68 -6.86
C GLY A 175 10.06 2.07 -5.90
N GLY A 176 9.94 3.37 -5.62
CA GLY A 176 8.94 3.93 -4.71
C GLY A 176 9.32 3.74 -3.24
N PHE A 177 8.39 3.23 -2.43
CA PHE A 177 8.58 3.07 -1.00
C PHE A 177 9.13 1.69 -0.63
N MET A 178 10.06 1.68 0.31
CA MET A 178 10.55 0.50 1.01
C MET A 178 10.00 0.52 2.44
N LEU A 179 9.28 -0.53 2.79
CA LEU A 179 8.81 -0.78 4.15
C LEU A 179 9.75 -1.76 4.83
N LEU A 180 10.19 -1.46 6.04
CA LEU A 180 11.06 -2.29 6.85
C LEU A 180 10.39 -2.58 8.19
N LEU A 181 10.61 -3.80 8.71
CA LEU A 181 10.34 -4.14 10.09
C LEU A 181 11.66 -4.16 10.85
N VAL A 182 11.79 -3.26 11.81
CA VAL A 182 13.02 -2.94 12.53
C VAL A 182 12.69 -2.79 14.02
N PRO A 183 13.30 -3.59 14.91
CA PRO A 183 13.17 -3.41 16.35
C PRO A 183 13.50 -1.98 16.77
N PRO A 184 12.73 -1.35 17.69
CA PRO A 184 12.91 0.03 18.10
C PRO A 184 14.37 0.41 18.42
N GLU A 185 15.10 -0.49 19.08
CA GLU A 185 16.50 -0.30 19.48
C GLU A 185 17.49 -0.30 18.30
N LYS A 186 17.09 -0.76 17.11
CA LYS A 186 17.89 -0.77 15.88
C LYS A 186 17.51 0.34 14.89
N GLN A 187 16.44 1.09 15.15
CA GLN A 187 15.96 2.08 14.19
C GLN A 187 16.93 3.24 13.98
N SER A 188 17.68 3.65 15.01
CA SER A 188 18.71 4.68 14.88
C SER A 188 19.82 4.27 13.92
N ASP A 189 20.25 3.00 13.98
CA ASP A 189 21.26 2.42 13.08
C ASP A 189 20.77 2.42 11.63
N VAL A 190 19.52 1.99 11.40
CA VAL A 190 18.88 2.01 10.08
C VAL A 190 18.75 3.45 9.55
N LYS A 191 18.24 4.39 10.36
CA LYS A 191 18.13 5.81 9.98
C LYS A 191 19.48 6.40 9.58
N LYS A 192 20.55 6.07 10.31
CA LYS A 192 21.91 6.53 10.00
C LYS A 192 22.40 5.98 8.66
N LYS A 193 22.13 4.71 8.35
CA LYS A 193 22.48 4.15 7.03
C LYS A 193 21.64 4.76 5.90
N PHE A 194 20.42 5.18 6.19
CA PHE A 194 19.44 5.69 5.23
C PHE A 194 19.31 7.22 5.30
N GLU A 195 20.32 7.94 5.81
CA GLU A 195 20.26 9.40 6.01
C GLU A 195 19.97 10.21 4.74
N LYS A 196 20.28 9.63 3.57
CA LYS A 196 20.04 10.23 2.25
C LYS A 196 18.64 9.93 1.68
N LEU A 197 17.87 9.07 2.34
CA LEU A 197 16.52 8.72 1.93
C LEU A 197 15.50 9.53 2.74
N ILE A 198 14.31 9.69 2.17
CA ILE A 198 13.21 10.35 2.87
C ILE A 198 12.54 9.32 3.76
N HIS A 199 12.72 9.46 5.08
CA HIS A 199 11.95 8.73 6.07
C HIS A 199 10.55 9.33 6.19
N VAL A 200 9.52 8.51 6.00
CA VAL A 200 8.12 8.92 6.10
C VAL A 200 7.54 8.38 7.41
N PRO A 201 7.08 9.26 8.32
CA PRO A 201 6.35 8.81 9.51
C PRO A 201 5.15 7.96 9.09
N LEU A 202 5.07 6.76 9.65
CA LEU A 202 4.01 5.80 9.40
C LEU A 202 3.15 5.70 10.67
N ASN A 203 1.84 5.72 10.49
CA ASN A 203 0.89 5.25 11.49
C ASN A 203 -0.22 4.47 10.79
N PHE A 204 -0.82 3.53 11.50
CA PHE A 204 -2.04 2.89 11.03
C PHE A 204 -3.22 3.84 11.21
N GLU A 205 -4.06 3.88 10.20
CA GLU A 205 -5.29 4.66 10.16
C GLU A 205 -6.48 3.70 10.09
N ASN A 206 -7.49 3.98 10.90
CA ASN A 206 -8.73 3.20 10.91
C ASN A 206 -9.80 3.77 9.97
N ASP A 207 -9.51 4.92 9.38
CA ASP A 207 -10.45 5.66 8.54
C ASP A 207 -10.19 5.44 7.06
N GLY A 208 -11.27 5.15 6.33
CA GLY A 208 -11.27 5.15 4.87
C GLY A 208 -11.45 6.56 4.30
N SER A 209 -11.72 6.62 2.99
CA SER A 209 -12.05 7.90 2.33
C SER A 209 -13.32 8.52 2.93
N ARG A 210 -13.24 9.81 3.28
CA ARG A 210 -14.35 10.61 3.82
C ARG A 210 -14.66 11.76 2.87
N ILE A 211 -15.95 12.02 2.64
CA ILE A 211 -16.40 13.21 1.92
C ILE A 211 -16.33 14.37 2.92
N ILE A 212 -15.38 15.28 2.73
CA ILE A 212 -15.17 16.43 3.63
C ILE A 212 -15.94 17.68 3.21
N PHE A 213 -16.48 17.70 2.00
CA PHE A 213 -17.30 18.79 1.48
C PHE A 213 -18.25 18.25 0.40
N MET A 214 -19.53 18.59 0.50
CA MET A 214 -20.54 18.25 -0.49
C MET A 214 -21.29 19.52 -0.86
N ASP A 215 -20.91 20.10 -2.01
CA ASP A 215 -21.60 21.26 -2.56
C ASP A 215 -22.99 20.86 -3.05
N GLN A 216 -24.03 21.53 -2.55
CA GLN A 216 -25.42 21.31 -2.98
C GLN A 216 -25.83 22.24 -4.14
N GLN A 217 -24.88 22.93 -4.78
CA GLN A 217 -25.20 23.73 -5.96
C GLN A 217 -25.87 22.88 -7.05
N GLN A 218 -26.90 23.48 -7.67
CA GLN A 218 -27.63 22.90 -8.78
C GLN A 218 -26.67 22.67 -9.95
N ARG A 219 -26.30 21.41 -10.20
CA ARG A 219 -25.45 21.04 -11.34
C ARG A 219 -26.25 21.23 -12.62
N TYR A 220 -25.78 22.13 -13.49
CA TYR A 220 -26.41 22.46 -14.78
C TYR A 220 -26.14 21.39 -15.86
N PHE A 221 -26.47 20.13 -15.56
CA PHE A 221 -26.20 18.98 -16.45
C PHE A 221 -26.78 19.14 -17.86
N GLU A 222 -27.96 19.76 -17.98
CA GLU A 222 -28.60 20.00 -19.28
C GLU A 222 -27.84 21.01 -20.14
N GLU A 223 -27.28 22.05 -19.50
CA GLU A 223 -26.47 23.06 -20.17
C GLU A 223 -25.09 22.53 -20.55
N GLU A 224 -24.47 21.69 -19.71
CA GLU A 224 -23.22 20.99 -20.03
C GLU A 224 -23.39 20.10 -21.26
N LYS A 225 -24.46 19.30 -21.30
CA LYS A 225 -24.77 18.41 -22.43
C LYS A 225 -25.07 19.18 -23.72
N SER A 226 -25.73 20.33 -23.62
CA SER A 226 -25.97 21.25 -24.74
C SER A 226 -24.68 21.89 -25.26
N ARG A 227 -23.73 22.24 -24.36
CA ARG A 227 -22.42 22.82 -24.73
C ARG A 227 -21.52 21.85 -25.48
N GLU A 228 -21.61 20.55 -25.21
CA GLU A 228 -20.83 19.51 -25.91
C GLU A 228 -21.33 19.26 -27.34
N GLN A 229 -22.61 19.48 -27.60
CA GLN A 229 -23.23 19.26 -28.91
C GLN A 229 -23.08 20.45 -29.85
N ASN A 230 -22.84 21.65 -29.31
CA ASN A 230 -22.73 22.87 -30.09
C ASN A 230 -21.27 23.17 -30.47
N GLN A 231 -21.00 23.32 -31.77
CA GLN A 231 -19.71 23.75 -32.29
C GLN A 231 -19.48 25.22 -31.89
N LYS A 232 -18.58 25.45 -30.93
CA LYS A 232 -18.31 26.80 -30.42
C LYS A 232 -17.39 27.55 -31.37
N SER A 233 -17.72 28.81 -31.63
CA SER A 233 -16.79 29.74 -32.27
C SER A 233 -15.51 29.84 -31.43
N PRO A 234 -14.33 29.93 -32.08
CA PRO A 234 -13.08 30.14 -31.36
C PRO A 234 -13.14 31.45 -30.57
N PHE A 235 -12.39 31.51 -29.46
CA PHE A 235 -12.22 32.75 -28.73
C PHE A 235 -11.65 33.82 -29.67
N ILE A 236 -12.29 34.98 -29.70
CA ILE A 236 -11.81 36.14 -30.44
C ILE A 236 -11.00 36.98 -29.46
N GLU A 237 -9.72 37.20 -29.75
CA GLU A 237 -8.91 38.12 -28.96
C GLU A 237 -9.36 39.57 -29.20
N LEU A 238 -9.31 40.39 -28.15
CA LEU A 238 -9.69 41.81 -28.19
C LEU A 238 -8.97 42.60 -29.29
N ASN A 239 -7.76 42.19 -29.65
CA ASN A 239 -6.96 42.84 -30.70
C ASN A 239 -7.42 42.49 -32.13
N ASN A 240 -8.36 41.54 -32.28
CA ASN A 240 -8.92 41.07 -33.54
C ASN A 240 -10.41 41.49 -33.73
N LEU A 241 -10.91 42.41 -32.89
CA LEU A 241 -12.26 43.00 -32.97
C LEU A 241 -12.24 44.37 -33.68
#